data_AF-A0A846DCY9-F1
#
_entry.id   AF-A0A846DCY9-F1
#
_cell.length_a   1.000
_cell.length_b   1.000
_cell.length_c   1.000
_cell.angle_alpha   90.00
_cell.angle_beta   90.00
_cell.angle_gamma   90.00
#
_symmetry.space_group_name_H-M   'P 1'
#
loop_
_entity.id
_entity.type
_entity.pdbx_description
1 polymer ?
#
loop_
_entity_poly.entity_id
_entity_poly.type
_entity_poly.pdbx_seq_one_letter_code
_entity_poly.pdbx_strand_id
1 'polypeptide(L)'
;MELKEYFDFLAANDIRVKGTRVGIESILYEYIHRKLSPEEIEPKFRTVNLEQVYATILYYLHNRETVGKYFADWLEWEHKQRKKQEMNPDPVILRLRERIAKYGRDPEVHKALRRQLQMAAKENIKEEAKKSQ
;
A
#
# COMPACT_ATOMS: atom_id res chain seq x y z
N MET A 1 -7.91 31.25 2.67
CA MET A 1 -7.37 29.90 2.92
C MET A 1 -6.66 29.47 1.65
N GLU A 2 -5.37 29.17 1.72
CA GLU A 2 -4.61 28.78 0.53
C GLU A 2 -4.69 27.27 0.36
N LEU A 3 -5.04 26.79 -0.84
CA LEU A 3 -5.17 25.35 -1.11
C LEU A 3 -3.89 24.56 -0.79
N LYS A 4 -2.73 25.21 -0.92
CA LYS A 4 -1.44 24.60 -0.61
C LYS A 4 -1.29 24.20 0.86
N GLU A 5 -2.06 24.80 1.78
CA GLU A 5 -2.02 24.49 3.21
C GLU A 5 -2.56 23.08 3.53
N TYR A 6 -3.28 22.46 2.59
CA TYR A 6 -3.79 21.08 2.71
C TYR A 6 -2.77 20.01 2.30
N PHE A 7 -1.60 20.40 1.76
CA PHE A 7 -0.64 19.46 1.20
C PHE A 7 0.76 19.62 1.77
N ASP A 8 1.46 18.50 1.88
CA ASP A 8 2.90 18.44 2.12
C ASP A 8 3.61 18.10 0.80
N PHE A 9 4.42 19.02 0.28
CA PHE A 9 5.21 18.85 -0.93
C PHE A 9 6.58 18.28 -0.57
N LEU A 10 6.69 16.95 -0.53
CA LEU A 10 7.92 16.26 -0.12
C LEU A 10 8.96 16.25 -1.25
N ALA A 11 8.50 16.18 -2.51
CA ALA A 11 9.32 16.27 -3.71
C ALA A 11 8.46 16.73 -4.90
N ALA A 12 9.09 17.01 -6.04
CA ALA A 12 8.38 17.38 -7.26
C ALA A 12 7.37 16.31 -7.73
N ASN A 13 7.63 15.04 -7.40
CA ASN A 13 6.80 13.88 -7.70
C ASN A 13 6.20 13.22 -6.45
N ASP A 14 6.18 13.90 -5.31
CA ASP A 14 5.57 13.40 -4.07
C ASP A 14 4.81 14.52 -3.34
N ILE A 15 3.49 14.53 -3.53
CA ILE A 15 2.56 15.47 -2.88
C ILE A 15 1.60 14.66 -2.01
N ARG A 16 1.63 14.93 -0.69
CA ARG A 16 0.79 14.24 0.30
C ARG A 16 -0.32 15.15 0.80
N VAL A 17 -1.45 14.56 1.17
CA VAL A 17 -2.46 15.24 1.98
C VAL A 17 -1.89 15.44 3.38
N LYS A 18 -1.88 16.68 3.84
CA LYS A 18 -1.22 17.11 5.07
C LYS A 18 -1.69 16.34 6.29
N GLY A 19 -0.74 15.91 7.12
CA GLY A 19 -1.02 15.10 8.31
C GLY A 19 -1.38 13.64 8.01
N THR A 20 -1.24 13.21 6.76
CA THR A 20 -1.50 11.83 6.33
C THR A 20 -0.35 11.28 5.49
N ARG A 21 -0.39 9.97 5.20
CA ARG A 21 0.52 9.34 4.22
C ARG A 21 -0.14 9.17 2.84
N VAL A 22 -1.35 9.67 2.66
CA VAL A 22 -2.12 9.51 1.42
C VAL A 22 -1.59 10.54 0.42
N GLY A 23 -1.08 10.05 -0.72
CA GLY A 23 -0.71 10.91 -1.84
C GLY A 23 -1.94 11.39 -2.59
N ILE A 24 -1.89 12.60 -3.13
CA ILE A 24 -3.02 13.21 -3.84
C ILE A 24 -3.48 12.34 -5.03
N GLU A 25 -2.56 11.59 -5.64
CA GLU A 25 -2.83 10.68 -6.74
C GLU A 25 -3.84 9.58 -6.38
N SER A 26 -3.89 9.15 -5.12
CA SER A 26 -4.86 8.14 -4.67
C SER A 26 -6.29 8.69 -4.73
N ILE A 27 -6.48 9.95 -4.30
CA ILE A 27 -7.77 10.65 -4.36
C ILE A 27 -8.12 10.97 -5.81
N LEU A 28 -7.17 11.48 -6.58
CA LEU A 28 -7.38 11.81 -7.99
C LEU A 28 -7.69 10.58 -8.83
N TYR A 29 -7.15 9.40 -8.51
CA TYR A 29 -7.51 8.16 -9.18
C TYR A 29 -8.99 7.82 -9.00
N GLU A 30 -9.51 7.92 -7.77
CA GLU A 30 -10.92 7.67 -7.47
C GLU A 30 -11.83 8.70 -8.16
N TYR A 31 -11.45 9.97 -8.18
CA TYR A 31 -12.20 11.01 -8.86
C TYR A 31 -12.17 10.88 -10.39
N ILE A 32 -10.98 10.79 -10.99
CA ILE A 32 -10.77 10.85 -12.44
C ILE A 32 -11.17 9.53 -13.12
N HIS A 33 -10.77 8.39 -12.57
CA HIS A 33 -10.97 7.08 -13.22
C HIS A 33 -12.19 6.33 -12.70
N ARG A 34 -12.51 6.44 -11.40
CA ARG A 34 -13.70 5.78 -10.83
C ARG A 34 -14.95 6.66 -10.87
N LYS A 35 -14.81 7.96 -11.22
CA LYS A 35 -15.91 8.92 -11.37
C LYS A 35 -16.75 9.06 -10.10
N LEU A 36 -16.11 8.90 -8.94
CA LEU A 36 -16.77 9.01 -7.65
C LEU A 36 -16.87 10.47 -7.21
N SER A 37 -17.95 10.78 -6.52
CA SER A 37 -18.12 12.05 -5.81
C SER A 37 -17.18 12.13 -4.59
N PRO A 38 -16.84 13.34 -4.11
CA PRO A 38 -16.05 13.52 -2.89
C PRO A 38 -16.58 12.73 -1.69
N GLU A 39 -17.90 12.66 -1.52
CA GLU A 39 -18.58 11.93 -0.45
C GLU A 39 -18.45 10.40 -0.58
N GLU A 40 -18.31 9.87 -1.80
CA GLU A 40 -18.02 8.45 -2.03
C GLU A 40 -16.53 8.12 -1.88
N ILE A 41 -15.67 9.13 -2.04
CA ILE A 41 -14.21 8.99 -1.94
C ILE A 41 -13.75 8.99 -0.47
N GLU A 42 -14.26 9.91 0.35
CA GLU A 42 -13.83 10.06 1.76
C GLU A 42 -13.85 8.75 2.56
N PRO A 43 -14.92 7.93 2.51
CA PRO A 43 -15.00 6.71 3.31
C PRO A 43 -13.95 5.65 2.94
N LYS A 44 -13.29 5.79 1.79
CA LYS A 44 -12.20 4.89 1.36
C LYS A 44 -10.88 5.15 2.08
N PHE A 45 -10.74 6.30 2.73
CA PHE A 45 -9.50 6.72 3.36
C PHE A 45 -9.70 6.95 4.86
N ARG A 46 -9.09 6.10 5.69
CA ARG A 46 -9.23 6.18 7.16
C ARG A 46 -8.73 7.51 7.76
N THR A 47 -7.78 8.17 7.12
CA THR A 47 -7.07 9.33 7.69
C THR A 47 -7.32 10.64 6.95
N VAL A 48 -8.09 10.62 5.87
CA VAL A 48 -8.39 11.81 5.06
C VAL A 48 -9.83 12.21 5.35
N ASN A 49 -10.09 13.49 5.57
CA ASN A 49 -11.45 13.99 5.76
C ASN A 49 -12.05 14.55 4.46
N LEU A 50 -13.35 14.83 4.47
CA LEU A 50 -14.08 15.28 3.28
C LEU A 50 -13.54 16.62 2.75
N GLU A 51 -13.18 17.54 3.63
CA GLU A 51 -12.60 18.84 3.28
C GLU A 51 -11.28 18.69 2.51
N GLN A 52 -10.41 17.76 2.92
CA GLN A 52 -9.17 17.44 2.23
C GLN A 52 -9.40 16.80 0.86
N VAL A 53 -10.44 15.96 0.71
CA VAL A 53 -10.84 15.41 -0.59
C VAL A 53 -11.27 16.54 -1.53
N TYR A 54 -12.13 17.43 -1.06
CA TYR A 54 -12.55 18.61 -1.81
C TYR A 54 -11.36 19.50 -2.19
N ALA A 55 -10.47 19.79 -1.24
CA ALA A 55 -9.27 20.59 -1.48
C ALA A 55 -8.37 19.94 -2.56
N THR A 56 -8.21 18.62 -2.53
CA THR A 56 -7.43 17.86 -3.53
C THR A 56 -8.02 18.00 -4.93
N ILE A 57 -9.34 17.82 -5.06
CA ILE A 57 -10.03 17.94 -6.34
C ILE A 57 -9.97 19.38 -6.84
N LEU A 58 -10.21 20.37 -5.97
CA LEU A 58 -10.14 21.78 -6.33
C LEU A 58 -8.72 22.20 -6.74
N TYR A 59 -7.69 21.73 -6.04
CA TYR A 59 -6.30 21.95 -6.40
C TYR A 59 -5.98 21.39 -7.79
N TYR A 60 -6.42 20.16 -8.09
CA TYR A 60 -6.30 19.59 -9.43
C TYR A 60 -7.06 20.40 -10.48
N LEU A 61 -8.30 20.82 -10.21
CA LEU A 61 -9.10 21.60 -11.17
C LEU A 61 -8.51 22.99 -11.44
N HIS A 62 -7.87 23.60 -10.44
CA HIS A 62 -7.17 24.88 -10.59
C HIS A 62 -5.82 24.73 -11.32
N ASN A 63 -5.16 23.58 -11.21
CA ASN A 63 -3.84 23.31 -11.76
C ASN A 63 -3.82 22.09 -12.69
N ARG A 64 -4.84 21.98 -13.56
CA ARG A 64 -5.10 20.76 -14.36
C ARG A 64 -3.92 20.30 -15.20
N GLU A 65 -3.18 21.23 -15.81
CA GLU A 65 -2.06 20.87 -16.68
C GLU A 65 -0.89 20.30 -15.86
N THR A 66 -0.45 21.01 -14.84
CA THR A 66 0.71 20.61 -14.03
C THR A 66 0.41 19.38 -13.19
N VAL A 67 -0.74 19.34 -12.50
CA VAL A 67 -1.14 18.20 -11.66
C VAL A 67 -1.58 17.01 -12.53
N GLY A 68 -2.19 17.27 -13.69
CA GLY A 68 -2.50 16.21 -14.66
C GLY A 68 -1.25 15.53 -15.20
N LYS A 69 -0.19 16.30 -15.49
CA LYS A 69 1.12 15.73 -15.86
C LYS A 69 1.72 14.91 -14.72
N TYR A 70 1.78 15.46 -13.51
CA TYR A 70 2.22 14.74 -12.31
C TYR A 70 1.49 13.38 -12.17
N PHE A 71 0.16 13.39 -12.32
CA PHE A 71 -0.67 12.21 -12.17
C PHE A 71 -0.41 11.17 -13.28
N ALA A 72 -0.25 11.62 -14.53
CA ALA A 72 0.09 10.75 -15.65
C ALA A 72 1.48 10.10 -15.48
N ASP A 73 2.47 10.88 -15.07
CA ASP A 73 3.83 10.39 -14.79
C ASP A 73 3.81 9.34 -13.67
N TRP A 74 3.00 9.58 -12.62
CA TRP A 74 2.79 8.62 -11.54
C TRP A 74 2.15 7.31 -12.04
N LEU A 75 1.11 7.38 -12.88
CA LEU A 75 0.47 6.18 -13.45
C LEU A 75 1.44 5.34 -14.29
N GLU A 76 2.25 6.00 -15.12
CA GLU A 76 3.23 5.30 -15.95
C GLU A 76 4.31 4.64 -15.08
N TRP A 77 4.80 5.36 -14.08
CA TRP A 77 5.77 4.82 -13.12
C TRP A 77 5.19 3.60 -12.38
N GLU A 78 3.95 3.71 -11.87
CA GLU A 78 3.25 2.63 -11.16
C GLU A 78 3.13 1.37 -12.03
N HIS A 79 2.72 1.53 -13.29
CA HIS A 79 2.66 0.42 -14.24
C HIS A 79 4.02 -0.22 -14.50
N LYS A 80 5.09 0.59 -14.67
CA LYS A 80 6.45 0.08 -14.84
C LYS A 80 6.91 -0.69 -13.59
N GLN A 81 6.63 -0.17 -12.40
CA GLN A 81 7.03 -0.85 -11.16
C GLN A 81 6.27 -2.16 -10.96
N ARG A 82 4.97 -2.22 -11.27
CA ARG A 82 4.21 -3.47 -11.21
C ARG A 82 4.78 -4.53 -12.14
N LYS A 83 5.06 -4.18 -13.40
CA LYS A 83 5.70 -5.10 -14.36
C LYS A 83 7.06 -5.59 -13.87
N LYS A 84 7.90 -4.70 -13.31
CA LYS A 84 9.21 -5.10 -12.74
C LYS A 84 9.06 -6.09 -11.58
N GLN A 85 8.11 -5.85 -10.68
CA GLN A 85 7.82 -6.74 -9.55
C GLN A 85 7.25 -8.09 -10.00
N GLU A 86 6.44 -8.12 -11.06
CA GLU A 86 5.91 -9.35 -11.63
C GLU A 86 7.01 -10.19 -12.29
N MET A 87 7.94 -9.55 -13.01
CA MET A 87 9.07 -10.22 -13.67
C MET A 87 10.14 -10.71 -12.69
N ASN A 88 10.31 -10.02 -11.56
CA ASN A 88 11.27 -10.39 -10.52
C ASN A 88 10.65 -10.27 -9.11
N PRO A 89 9.78 -11.22 -8.73
CA PRO A 89 9.13 -11.19 -7.43
C PRO A 89 10.14 -11.46 -6.32
N ASP A 90 10.06 -10.68 -5.24
CA ASP A 90 10.93 -10.88 -4.07
C ASP A 90 10.76 -12.31 -3.48
N PRO A 91 11.84 -12.97 -3.01
CA PRO A 91 11.77 -14.30 -2.42
C PRO A 91 10.75 -14.43 -1.26
N VAL A 92 10.48 -13.35 -0.52
CA VAL A 92 9.42 -13.32 0.50
C VAL A 92 8.04 -13.46 -0.12
N ILE A 93 7.80 -12.82 -1.26
CA ILE A 93 6.52 -12.91 -1.99
C ILE A 93 6.33 -14.31 -2.57
N LEU A 94 7.38 -14.92 -3.11
CA LEU A 94 7.33 -16.31 -3.58
C LEU A 94 6.96 -17.27 -2.45
N ARG A 95 7.68 -17.19 -1.31
CA ARG A 95 7.37 -18.00 -0.11
C ARG A 95 5.95 -17.76 0.41
N LEU A 96 5.48 -16.52 0.36
CA LEU A 96 4.11 -16.19 0.76
C LEU A 96 3.07 -16.83 -0.18
N ARG A 97 3.29 -16.75 -1.50
CA ARG A 97 2.40 -17.35 -2.51
C ARG A 97 2.34 -18.86 -2.36
N GLU A 98 3.48 -19.53 -2.20
CA GLU A 98 3.56 -20.97 -1.94
C GLU A 98 2.82 -21.37 -0.68
N ARG A 99 3.01 -20.61 0.41
CA ARG A 99 2.33 -20.87 1.68
C ARG A 99 0.82 -20.73 1.54
N ILE A 100 0.34 -19.70 0.84
CA ILE A 100 -1.09 -19.50 0.59
C ILE A 100 -1.65 -20.61 -0.30
N ALA A 101 -0.92 -21.03 -1.34
CA ALA A 101 -1.34 -22.13 -2.21
C ALA A 101 -1.46 -23.45 -1.45
N LYS A 102 -0.55 -23.72 -0.50
CA LYS A 102 -0.53 -24.96 0.26
C LYS A 102 -1.54 -25.02 1.41
N TYR A 103 -1.77 -23.90 2.10
CA TYR A 103 -2.51 -23.87 3.37
C TYR A 103 -3.76 -22.97 3.34
N GLY A 104 -4.04 -22.31 2.22
CA GLY A 104 -5.07 -21.29 2.13
C GLY A 104 -4.68 -19.99 2.85
N ARG A 105 -5.66 -19.11 3.07
CA ARG A 105 -5.50 -17.83 3.78
C ARG A 105 -6.04 -17.85 5.21
N ASP A 106 -6.40 -19.04 5.72
CA ASP A 106 -6.99 -19.17 7.05
C ASP A 106 -5.95 -18.80 8.14
N PRO A 107 -6.20 -17.77 8.96
CA PRO A 107 -5.31 -17.37 10.03
C PRO A 107 -5.05 -18.48 11.06
N GLU A 108 -6.04 -19.33 11.35
CA GLU A 108 -5.93 -20.39 12.36
C GLU A 108 -5.00 -21.50 11.89
N VAL A 109 -5.07 -21.86 10.60
CA VAL A 109 -4.12 -22.80 9.97
C VAL A 109 -2.68 -22.31 10.12
N HIS A 110 -2.44 -21.01 9.90
CA HIS A 110 -1.11 -20.43 10.04
C HIS A 110 -0.63 -20.32 11.50
N LYS A 111 -1.54 -20.13 12.47
CA LYS A 111 -1.20 -20.17 13.91
C LYS A 111 -0.79 -21.57 14.33
N ALA A 112 -1.54 -22.60 13.91
CA ALA A 112 -1.23 -23.99 14.20
C ALA A 112 0.13 -24.41 13.61
N LEU A 113 0.41 -24.07 12.34
CA LEU A 113 1.67 -24.37 11.68
C LEU A 113 2.87 -23.75 12.41
N ARG A 114 2.75 -22.50 12.86
CA ARG A 114 3.80 -21.83 13.65
C ARG A 114 4.06 -22.53 14.98
N ARG A 115 3.02 -22.99 15.67
CA ARG A 115 3.16 -23.75 16.92
C ARG A 115 3.88 -25.09 16.68
N GLN A 116 3.50 -25.82 15.63
CA GLN A 116 4.15 -27.08 15.28
C GLN A 116 5.64 -26.89 14.98
N LEU A 117 6.01 -25.87 14.20
CA LEU A 117 7.41 -25.56 13.91
C LEU A 117 8.21 -25.20 15.17
N GLN A 118 7.62 -24.44 16.10
CA GLN A 118 8.27 -24.11 17.37
C GLN A 118 8.47 -25.34 18.26
N MET A 119 7.53 -26.27 18.27
CA MET A 119 7.63 -27.52 19.04
C MET A 119 8.72 -28.43 18.46
N ALA A 120 8.72 -28.64 17.14
CA ALA A 120 9.74 -29.44 16.46
C ALA A 120 11.16 -28.87 16.64
N ALA A 121 11.32 -27.53 16.60
CA ALA A 121 12.61 -26.89 16.85
C ALA A 121 13.11 -27.14 18.29
N LYS A 122 12.21 -27.12 19.28
CA LYS A 122 12.57 -27.43 20.68
C LYS A 122 12.95 -28.90 20.88
N GLU A 123 12.32 -29.81 20.13
CA GLU A 123 12.66 -31.24 20.17
C GLU A 123 14.04 -31.51 19.58
N ASN A 124 14.36 -30.92 18.43
CA ASN A 124 15.70 -31.04 17.83
C ASN A 124 16.81 -30.52 18.76
N ILE A 125 16.61 -29.36 19.41
CA ILE A 125 17.59 -28.81 20.36
C ILE A 125 17.82 -29.77 21.55
N LYS A 126 16.77 -30.43 22.04
CA LYS A 126 16.91 -31.42 23.13
C LYS A 126 17.66 -32.67 22.68
N GLU A 127 17.44 -33.14 21.46
CA GLU A 127 18.18 -34.29 20.92
C GLU A 127 19.67 -34.00 20.68
N GLU A 128 20.01 -32.81 20.16
CA GLU A 128 21.41 -32.40 19.97
C GLU A 128 22.15 -32.24 21.30
N ALA A 129 21.48 -31.69 22.33
CA ALA A 129 22.03 -31.59 23.68
C ALA A 129 22.30 -32.98 24.30
N LYS A 130 21.46 -33.98 23.99
CA LYS A 130 21.60 -35.35 24.50
C LYS A 130 22.66 -36.16 23.76
N LYS A 131 22.98 -35.83 22.51
CA LYS A 131 24.05 -36.46 21.71
C LYS A 131 25.45 -35.92 22.02
N SER A 132 25.54 -34.79 22.73
CA SER A 132 26.81 -34.14 23.11
C SER A 132 27.26 -34.46 24.55
N GLN A 133 26.58 -35.39 25.23
CA GLN A 133 26.93 -35.97 26.53
C GLN A 133 27.34 -37.43 26.34
#